data_AF-A0AAU7YDM4-F1
#
_entry.id   AF-A0AAU7YDM4-F1
#
_cell.length_a   1.000
_cell.length_b   1.000
_cell.length_c   1.000
_cell.angle_alpha   90.00
_cell.angle_beta   90.00
_cell.angle_gamma   90.00
#
_symmetry.space_group_name_H-M   'P 1'
#
loop_
_entity.id
_entity.type
_entity.pdbx_description
1 polymer ?
#
loop_
_entity_poly.entity_id
_entity_poly.type
_entity_poly.pdbx_seq_one_letter_code
_entity_poly.pdbx_strand_id
1 'polypeptide(L)' 'MTLAKILEELVAKYGWDGLAKRIDIRCFKSDPSIKSSLTFLRKTPWAREKVESLFIDVRRRQE' A
#
# COMPACT_ATOMS: atom_id res chain seq x y z
N MET A 1 -7.77 -0.98 12.95
CA MET A 1 -6.83 -1.43 11.89
C MET A 1 -5.79 -0.33 11.67
N THR A 2 -4.49 -0.60 11.68
CA THR A 2 -3.46 0.42 11.44
C THR A 2 -3.04 0.44 9.97
N LEU A 3 -2.59 1.59 9.46
CA LEU A 3 -2.08 1.74 8.09
C LEU A 3 -0.91 0.78 7.81
N ALA A 4 -0.09 0.51 8.83
CA ALA A 4 0.99 -0.47 8.77
C ALA A 4 0.46 -1.87 8.46
N LYS A 5 -0.54 -2.33 9.21
CA LYS A 5 -1.15 -3.66 9.04
C LYS A 5 -1.80 -3.81 7.67
N ILE A 6 -2.51 -2.79 7.21
CA ILE A 6 -3.15 -2.74 5.88
C ILE A 6 -2.09 -2.89 4.80
N LEU A 7 -1.01 -2.11 4.89
CA LEU A 7 0.07 -2.17 3.92
C LEU A 7 0.78 -3.53 3.96
N GLU A 8 1.06 -4.09 5.14
CA GLU A 8 1.65 -5.42 5.29
C GLU A 8 0.80 -6.51 4.64
N GLU A 9 -0.53 -6.51 4.85
CA GLU A 9 -1.42 -7.47 4.20
C GLU A 9 -1.45 -7.31 2.67
N LEU A 10 -1.49 -6.07 2.18
CA LEU A 10 -1.48 -5.79 0.74
C LEU A 10 -0.15 -6.22 0.10
N VAL A 11 0.97 -5.95 0.75
CA VAL A 11 2.30 -6.37 0.31
C VAL A 11 2.41 -7.90 0.37
N ALA A 12 1.90 -8.54 1.42
CA ALA A 12 1.91 -10.00 1.52
C ALA A 12 1.09 -10.67 0.40
N LYS A 13 -0.02 -10.03 -0.02
CA LYS A 13 -0.92 -10.59 -1.05
C LYS A 13 -0.49 -10.27 -2.49
N TYR A 14 -0.02 -9.06 -2.76
CA TYR A 14 0.30 -8.59 -4.12
C TYR A 14 1.79 -8.35 -4.37
N GLY A 15 2.60 -8.28 -3.32
CA GLY A 15 3.98 -7.83 -3.40
C GLY A 15 4.10 -6.34 -3.70
N TRP A 16 5.33 -5.84 -3.61
CA TRP A 16 5.65 -4.46 -3.92
C TRP A 16 5.49 -4.12 -5.41
N ASP A 17 5.78 -5.06 -6.31
CA ASP A 17 5.59 -4.87 -7.75
C ASP A 17 4.11 -4.70 -8.12
N GLY A 18 3.23 -5.52 -7.55
CA GLY A 18 1.79 -5.44 -7.76
C GLY A 18 1.18 -4.15 -7.19
N LEU A 19 1.75 -3.64 -6.09
CA LEU A 19 1.41 -2.34 -5.54
C LEU A 19 1.96 -1.21 -6.40
N ALA A 20 3.20 -1.28 -6.86
CA ALA A 20 3.83 -0.27 -7.72
C ALA A 20 3.12 -0.12 -9.08
N LYS A 21 2.55 -1.22 -9.61
CA LYS A 21 1.72 -1.20 -10.83
C LYS A 21 0.38 -0.49 -10.64
N ARG A 22 -0.22 -0.60 -9.45
CA ARG A 22 -1.50 0.05 -9.12
C ARG A 22 -1.33 1.48 -8.60
N ILE A 23 -0.25 1.70 -7.87
CA ILE A 23 0.13 2.93 -7.21
C ILE A 23 1.55 3.23 -7.67
N ASP A 24 1.67 3.98 -8.76
CA ASP A 24 2.96 4.37 -9.32
C ASP A 24 3.63 5.39 -8.41
N ILE A 25 4.28 4.88 -7.36
CA ILE A 25 5.10 5.66 -6.45
C ILE A 25 6.50 5.07 -6.39
N ARG A 26 7.48 5.97 -6.45
CA ARG A 26 8.89 5.59 -6.35
C ARG A 26 9.22 4.86 -5.05
N CYS A 27 8.45 5.12 -3.99
CA CYS A 27 8.61 4.46 -2.70
C CYS A 27 8.49 2.93 -2.78
N PHE A 28 7.61 2.38 -3.62
CA PHE A 28 7.45 0.93 -3.78
C PHE A 28 8.46 0.30 -4.73
N LYS A 29 9.13 1.11 -5.58
CA LYS A 29 10.11 0.64 -6.57
C LYS A 29 11.56 0.71 -6.07
N SER A 30 11.94 1.79 -5.39
CA SER A 30 13.32 2.01 -4.93
C SER A 30 13.59 1.56 -3.51
N ASP A 31 12.64 1.74 -2.59
CA ASP A 31 12.87 1.44 -1.16
C ASP A 31 11.62 0.80 -0.52
N PRO A 32 11.27 -0.43 -0.96
CA PRO A 32 10.05 -1.13 -0.55
C PRO A 32 10.13 -1.61 0.91
N SER A 33 10.02 -0.67 1.83
CA SER A 33 10.03 -0.89 3.27
C SER A 33 8.75 -0.33 3.89
N ILE A 34 8.17 -1.06 4.86
CA ILE A 34 6.94 -0.63 5.56
C ILE A 34 7.14 0.73 6.24
N LYS A 35 8.25 0.95 6.95
CA LYS A 35 8.55 2.23 7.62
C LYS A 35 8.70 3.40 6.64
N SER A 36 9.43 3.19 5.53
CA SER A 36 9.66 4.20 4.50
C SER A 36 8.35 4.56 3.79
N SER A 37 7.58 3.55 3.42
CA SER A 37 6.24 3.68 2.84
C SER A 37 5.30 4.44 3.77
N LEU A 38 5.23 4.10 5.06
CA LEU A 38 4.38 4.81 6.01
C LEU A 38 4.76 6.30 6.15
N THR A 39 6.06 6.60 6.11
CA THR A 39 6.56 7.98 6.15
C THR A 39 6.17 8.73 4.88
N PHE A 40 6.22 8.08 3.72
CA PHE A 40 5.78 8.61 2.45
C PHE A 40 4.26 8.83 2.40
N LEU A 41 3.46 7.84 2.80
CA LEU A 41 2.00 7.90 2.85
C LEU A 41 1.49 9.00 3.80
N ARG A 42 2.25 9.35 4.84
CA ARG A 42 1.95 10.52 5.70
C ARG A 42 2.18 11.86 5.01
N LYS A 43 3.18 11.95 4.13
CA LYS A 43 3.47 13.16 3.34
C LYS A 43 2.63 13.26 2.07
N THR A 44 2.06 12.15 1.61
CA THR A 44 1.36 12.04 0.34
C THR A 44 -0.03 11.45 0.54
N PRO A 45 -1.04 12.29 0.86
CA PRO A 45 -2.38 11.83 1.25
C PRO A 45 -3.11 11.05 0.14
N TRP A 46 -2.96 11.45 -1.13
CA TRP A 46 -3.58 10.73 -2.24
C TRP A 46 -3.08 9.28 -2.38
N ALA A 47 -1.81 9.02 -2.03
CA ALA A 47 -1.23 7.67 -2.11
C ALA A 47 -1.80 6.79 -0.99
N ARG A 48 -2.00 7.37 0.20
CA ARG A 48 -2.67 6.72 1.32
C ARG A 48 -4.08 6.29 0.96
N GLU A 49 -4.85 7.22 0.39
CA GLU A 49 -6.23 6.95 0.00
C GLU A 49 -6.32 5.82 -1.04
N LYS A 50 -5.38 5.75 -1.99
CA LYS A 50 -5.26 4.62 -2.92
C LYS A 50 -4.96 3.29 -2.24
N VAL A 51 -4.05 3.26 -1.26
CA VAL A 51 -3.74 2.04 -0.50
C VAL A 51 -4.96 1.56 0.28
N GLU A 52 -5.67 2.48 0.95
CA GLU A 52 -6.89 2.15 1.70
C GLU A 52 -8.02 1.68 0.77
N SER A 53 -8.24 2.36 -0.36
CA SER A 53 -9.23 1.96 -1.37
C SER A 53 -8.93 0.57 -1.94
N LEU A 54 -7.65 0.29 -2.24
CA LEU A 54 -7.22 -1.04 -2.68
C LEU A 54 -7.47 -2.09 -1.59
N PHE A 55 -7.16 -1.78 -0.33
CA PHE A 55 -7.43 -2.70 0.77
C PHE A 55 -8.90 -3.07 0.89
N ILE A 56 -9.80 -2.10 0.74
CA ILE A 56 -11.25 -2.33 0.78
C ILE A 56 -11.69 -3.23 -0.38
N ASP A 57 -11.22 -3.00 -1.60
CA ASP A 57 -11.52 -3.87 -2.76
C ASP A 57 -11.04 -5.31 -2.53
N VAL A 58 -9.85 -5.45 -1.97
CA VAL A 58 -9.23 -6.74 -1.68
C VAL A 58 -9.98 -7.49 -0.59
N ARG A 59 -10.45 -6.78 0.44
CA ARG A 59 -11.29 -7.31 1.51
C ARG A 59 -12.65 -7.75 0.95
N ARG A 60 -13.26 -6.93 0.09
CA ARG A 60 -14.55 -7.24 -0.56
C ARG A 60 -14.49 -8.48 -1.44
N ARG A 61 -13.37 -8.75 -2.13
CA ARG A 61 -13.18 -9.98 -2.93
C ARG A 61 -12.87 -11.25 -2.14
N GLN A 62 -12.77 -11.17 -0.81
CA GLN A 62 -12.50 -12.32 0.05
C GLN A 62 -13.75 -12.83 0.78
N GLU A 63 -14.94 -12.30 0.45
CA GLU A 63 -16.24 -12.81 0.87
C GLU A 63 -16.88 -13.71 -0.20
#